data_AF-A0A239JKN9-F1
#
_entry.id   AF-A0A239JKN9-F1
#
_cell.length_a   1.000
_cell.length_b   1.000
_cell.length_c   1.000
_cell.angle_alpha   90.00
_cell.angle_beta   90.00
_cell.angle_gamma   90.00
#
_symmetry.space_group_name_H-M   'P 1'
#
loop_
_entity.id
_entity.type
_entity.pdbx_description
1 polymer ?
#
loop_
_entity_poly.entity_id
_entity_poly.type
_entity_poly.pdbx_seq_one_letter_code
_entity_poly.pdbx_strand_id
1 'polypeptide(L)'
;MKTHRHAPVIAGVLMAGVLGLVPAINASPAIAAHATTGADSAVINPVPNSDDYRDGYRKGYRDGWKIARNECHTLYSARNGDTEWARGYDNGFRAGYASGFEEYCD
;
A
#
# COMPACT_ATOMS: atom_id res chain seq x y z
N MET A 1 46.31 6.50 -7.52
CA MET A 1 45.99 5.48 -8.55
C MET A 1 45.70 4.15 -7.85
N LYS A 2 44.68 3.44 -8.34
CA LYS A 2 44.42 1.99 -8.23
C LYS A 2 43.89 1.40 -6.91
N THR A 3 42.55 1.41 -6.87
CA THR A 3 41.60 0.39 -6.36
C THR A 3 42.14 -1.02 -6.09
N HIS A 4 41.62 -1.69 -5.06
CA HIS A 4 41.13 -3.07 -5.17
C HIS A 4 39.92 -3.29 -4.25
N ARG A 5 38.76 -3.54 -4.88
CA ARG A 5 37.51 -4.03 -4.28
C ARG A 5 37.58 -5.56 -4.25
N HIS A 6 37.19 -6.20 -3.16
CA HIS A 6 36.82 -7.62 -3.19
C HIS A 6 35.60 -7.88 -2.30
N ALA A 7 34.52 -8.32 -2.95
CA ALA A 7 33.32 -8.85 -2.35
C ALA A 7 33.46 -10.37 -2.18
N PRO A 8 32.80 -10.97 -1.18
CA PRO A 8 32.39 -12.36 -1.26
C PRO A 8 30.89 -12.50 -1.50
N VAL A 9 30.59 -13.23 -2.57
CA VAL A 9 29.32 -13.85 -2.93
C VAL A 9 28.94 -14.88 -1.86
N ILE A 10 27.70 -14.86 -1.36
CA ILE A 10 27.14 -15.98 -0.58
C ILE A 10 25.89 -16.49 -1.29
N ALA A 11 25.95 -17.79 -1.55
CA ALA A 11 25.05 -18.57 -2.37
C ALA A 11 23.86 -19.12 -1.56
N GLY A 12 22.72 -19.24 -2.25
CA GLY A 12 21.92 -20.46 -2.27
C GLY A 12 20.97 -20.72 -1.11
N VAL A 13 19.66 -20.65 -1.41
CA VAL A 13 18.71 -21.73 -1.08
C VAL A 13 17.71 -21.85 -2.23
N LEU A 14 17.86 -22.92 -3.01
CA LEU A 14 16.83 -23.46 -3.91
C LEU A 14 15.86 -24.27 -3.06
N MET A 15 14.58 -23.92 -3.03
CA MET A 15 13.53 -24.82 -2.55
C MET A 15 12.67 -25.23 -3.75
N ALA A 16 12.81 -26.50 -4.13
CA ALA A 16 12.03 -27.20 -5.15
C ALA A 16 11.32 -28.40 -4.49
N GLY A 17 10.09 -28.68 -4.94
CA GLY A 17 9.26 -29.84 -4.56
C GLY A 17 8.03 -29.40 -3.75
N VAL A 18 6.80 -29.81 -4.04
CA VAL A 18 6.37 -31.17 -4.41
C VAL A 18 5.15 -31.11 -5.36
N LEU A 19 5.18 -31.97 -6.38
CA LEU A 19 4.06 -32.36 -7.25
C LEU A 19 3.06 -33.25 -6.49
N GLY A 20 1.78 -32.91 -6.52
CA GLY A 20 0.67 -33.77 -6.09
C GLY A 20 -0.35 -33.93 -7.22
N LEU A 21 -0.71 -35.18 -7.54
CA LEU A 21 -1.37 -35.66 -8.75
C LEU A 21 -2.90 -35.88 -8.58
N VAL A 22 -3.71 -35.26 -9.46
CA VAL A 22 -4.94 -35.73 -10.17
C VAL A 22 -6.27 -36.07 -9.39
N PRO A 23 -7.43 -36.34 -10.06
CA PRO A 23 -8.55 -35.41 -10.31
C PRO A 23 -9.88 -35.81 -9.63
N ALA A 24 -10.86 -34.90 -9.62
CA ALA A 24 -12.27 -35.28 -9.46
C ALA A 24 -13.10 -34.71 -10.62
N ILE A 25 -13.38 -35.58 -11.58
CA ILE A 25 -14.36 -35.38 -12.64
C ILE A 25 -15.75 -35.63 -12.00
N ASN A 26 -16.73 -34.77 -12.29
CA ASN A 26 -18.17 -35.07 -12.49
C ASN A 26 -19.06 -33.88 -12.10
N ALA A 27 -19.58 -33.17 -13.10
CA ALA A 27 -21.00 -32.79 -13.16
C ALA A 27 -21.36 -32.34 -14.59
N SER A 28 -22.47 -32.89 -15.09
CA SER A 28 -23.01 -32.86 -16.45
C SER A 28 -23.33 -31.47 -17.03
N PRO A 29 -23.47 -31.34 -18.37
CA PRO A 29 -23.79 -30.08 -19.03
C PRO A 29 -25.31 -29.83 -19.15
N ALA A 30 -25.64 -28.64 -19.69
CA ALA A 30 -26.96 -28.04 -20.00
C ALA A 30 -27.51 -27.17 -18.85
N ILE A 31 -27.97 -25.93 -19.06
CA ILE A 31 -28.91 -25.47 -20.10
C ILE A 31 -28.62 -23.99 -20.41
N ALA A 32 -28.69 -23.60 -21.68
CA ALA A 32 -28.69 -22.20 -22.09
C ALA A 32 -29.98 -21.49 -21.66
N ALA A 33 -29.86 -20.34 -21.01
CA ALA A 33 -30.90 -19.32 -20.96
C ALA A 33 -30.22 -17.95 -20.90
N HIS A 34 -30.02 -17.34 -22.07
CA HIS A 34 -29.82 -15.91 -22.16
C HIS A 34 -31.19 -15.26 -22.01
N ALA A 35 -31.48 -14.68 -20.85
CA ALA A 35 -32.58 -13.77 -20.66
C ALA A 35 -32.07 -12.56 -19.88
N THR A 36 -32.02 -11.44 -20.59
CA THR A 36 -31.64 -10.10 -20.17
C THR A 36 -32.38 -9.67 -18.91
N THR A 37 -31.69 -9.59 -17.78
CA THR A 37 -32.08 -8.72 -16.67
C THR A 37 -31.35 -7.40 -16.83
N GLY A 38 -32.13 -6.32 -16.85
CA GLY A 38 -31.70 -4.97 -17.20
C GLY A 38 -30.40 -4.56 -16.50
N ALA A 39 -29.57 -3.84 -17.25
CA ALA A 39 -28.58 -2.97 -16.67
C ALA A 39 -29.34 -1.87 -15.91
N ASP A 40 -29.70 -2.17 -14.67
CA ASP A 40 -29.83 -1.14 -13.66
C ASP A 40 -28.44 -0.51 -13.60
N SER A 41 -28.34 0.75 -14.02
CA SER A 41 -27.12 1.54 -13.87
C SER A 41 -26.85 1.70 -12.39
N ALA A 42 -26.23 0.66 -11.81
CA ALA A 42 -25.58 0.77 -10.53
C ALA A 42 -24.58 1.91 -10.69
N VAL A 43 -24.86 3.02 -10.02
CA VAL A 43 -23.84 4.00 -9.67
C VAL A 43 -22.74 3.18 -9.02
N ILE A 44 -21.68 2.89 -9.78
CA ILE A 44 -20.44 2.39 -9.21
C ILE A 44 -19.93 3.56 -8.39
N ASN A 45 -20.38 3.66 -7.14
CA ASN A 45 -19.62 4.36 -6.13
C ASN A 45 -18.27 3.63 -6.16
N PRO A 46 -17.18 4.26 -6.60
CA PRO A 46 -15.89 3.62 -6.53
C PRO A 46 -15.71 3.23 -5.07
N VAL A 47 -15.53 1.93 -4.82
CA VAL A 47 -15.09 1.47 -3.50
C VAL A 47 -13.92 2.38 -3.14
N PRO A 48 -13.94 3.09 -1.99
CA PRO A 48 -12.84 3.97 -1.62
C PRO A 48 -11.56 3.16 -1.74
N ASN A 49 -10.70 3.55 -2.68
CA ASN A 49 -9.48 2.81 -2.98
C ASN A 49 -8.61 2.88 -1.73
N SER A 50 -8.69 1.84 -0.90
CA SER A 50 -7.89 1.72 0.32
C SER A 50 -6.41 1.82 0.01
N ASP A 51 -6.01 1.44 -1.20
CA ASP A 51 -4.63 1.52 -1.66
C ASP A 51 -4.15 2.96 -1.88
N ASP A 52 -5.02 3.85 -2.38
CA ASP A 52 -4.70 5.27 -2.54
C ASP A 52 -4.53 5.93 -1.18
N TYR A 53 -5.44 5.65 -0.23
CA TYR A 53 -5.30 6.11 1.15
C TYR A 53 -4.00 5.60 1.79
N ARG A 54 -3.68 4.31 1.62
CA ARG A 54 -2.47 3.69 2.20
C ARG A 54 -1.18 4.22 1.58
N ASP A 55 -1.18 4.52 0.28
CA ASP A 55 -0.05 5.16 -0.38
C ASP A 55 0.16 6.59 0.14
N GLY A 56 -0.92 7.37 0.16
CA GLY A 56 -0.94 8.71 0.74
C GLY A 56 -0.38 8.70 2.15
N TYR A 57 -0.91 7.82 3.02
CA TYR A 57 -0.47 7.68 4.40
C TYR A 57 1.02 7.38 4.53
N ARG A 58 1.54 6.41 3.77
CA ARG A 58 2.98 6.08 3.80
C ARG A 58 3.85 7.23 3.34
N LYS A 59 3.41 8.01 2.34
CA LYS A 59 4.14 9.19 1.90
C LYS A 59 4.09 10.29 2.95
N GLY A 60 2.91 10.62 3.45
CA GLY A 60 2.68 11.62 4.48
C GLY A 60 3.54 11.34 5.71
N TYR A 61 3.51 10.12 6.22
CA TYR A 61 4.30 9.71 7.39
C TYR A 61 5.78 10.00 7.23
N ARG A 62 6.37 9.60 6.09
CA ARG A 62 7.79 9.86 5.83
C ARG A 62 8.12 11.34 5.76
N ASP A 63 7.22 12.15 5.19
CA ASP A 63 7.44 13.59 5.05
C ASP A 63 7.28 14.31 6.40
N GLY A 64 6.26 13.94 7.19
CA GLY A 64 6.04 14.49 8.54
C GLY A 64 7.19 14.18 9.49
N TRP A 65 7.67 12.94 9.48
CA TRP A 65 8.80 12.52 10.33
C TRP A 65 10.11 13.25 9.99
N LYS A 66 10.38 13.47 8.70
CA LYS A 66 11.52 14.27 8.25
C LYS A 66 11.44 15.72 8.69
N ILE A 67 10.24 16.31 8.68
CA ILE A 67 10.05 17.69 9.13
C ILE A 67 10.24 17.78 10.64
N ALA A 68 9.62 16.89 11.41
CA ALA A 68 9.76 16.88 12.87
C ALA A 68 11.22 16.77 13.33
N ARG A 69 12.04 15.98 12.63
CA ARG A 69 13.49 15.91 12.87
C ARG A 69 14.19 17.27 12.81
N ASN A 70 13.76 18.15 11.90
CA ASN A 70 14.43 19.43 11.66
C ASN A 70 13.72 20.61 12.35
N GLU A 71 12.45 20.46 12.70
CA GLU A 71 11.59 21.52 13.22
C GLU A 71 10.78 21.05 14.45
N CYS A 72 11.24 21.45 15.63
CA CYS A 72 10.58 21.18 16.91
C CYS A 72 9.50 22.19 17.30
N HIS A 73 8.95 22.99 16.37
CA HIS A 73 8.03 24.09 16.71
C HIS A 73 6.82 24.26 15.80
N THR A 74 6.48 23.29 14.96
CA THR A 74 5.50 23.52 13.89
C THR A 74 4.12 22.97 14.24
N LEU A 75 3.13 23.87 14.30
CA LEU A 75 1.71 23.51 14.31
C LEU A 75 1.29 23.12 12.89
N TYR A 76 1.08 21.82 12.68
CA TYR A 76 0.55 21.34 11.41
C TYR A 76 -0.94 21.70 11.26
N SER A 77 -1.26 22.49 10.24
CA SER A 77 -2.64 22.70 9.79
C SER A 77 -3.03 21.60 8.82
N ALA A 78 -4.00 20.80 9.24
CA ALA A 78 -4.72 19.84 8.42
C ALA A 78 -5.11 20.43 7.06
N ARG A 79 -4.65 19.82 5.97
CA ARG A 79 -5.21 20.05 4.65
C ARG A 79 -6.24 18.96 4.40
N ASN A 80 -7.52 19.30 4.61
CA ASN A 80 -8.62 18.45 4.16
C ASN A 80 -8.55 18.36 2.64
N GLY A 81 -8.05 17.21 2.16
CA GLY A 81 -8.09 16.88 0.75
C GLY A 81 -9.36 16.11 0.42
N ASP A 82 -9.93 16.42 -0.74
CA ASP A 82 -11.16 15.77 -1.21
C ASP A 82 -10.94 14.32 -1.68
N THR A 83 -9.68 13.91 -1.86
CA THR A 83 -9.30 12.56 -2.33
C THR A 83 -8.87 11.64 -1.19
N GLU A 84 -9.10 10.33 -1.35
CA GLU A 84 -8.64 9.31 -0.39
C GLU A 84 -7.12 9.35 -0.18
N TRP A 85 -6.36 9.55 -1.26
CA TRP A 85 -4.90 9.73 -1.16
C TRP A 85 -4.53 10.93 -0.30
N ALA A 86 -5.20 12.07 -0.48
CA ALA A 86 -4.89 13.29 0.28
C ALA A 86 -5.29 13.16 1.75
N ARG A 87 -6.41 12.50 2.06
CA ARG A 87 -6.80 12.14 3.43
C ARG A 87 -5.78 11.22 4.08
N GLY A 88 -5.35 10.20 3.35
CA GLY A 88 -4.29 9.29 3.77
C GLY A 88 -3.01 10.05 4.08
N TYR A 89 -2.57 10.90 3.15
CA TYR A 89 -1.37 11.74 3.28
C TYR A 89 -1.43 12.63 4.52
N ASP A 90 -2.52 13.35 4.74
CA ASP A 90 -2.69 14.24 5.89
C ASP A 90 -2.61 13.46 7.22
N ASN A 91 -3.35 12.35 7.32
CA ASN A 91 -3.31 11.49 8.51
C ASN A 91 -1.91 10.89 8.75
N GLY A 92 -1.27 10.41 7.68
CA GLY A 92 0.09 9.87 7.74
C GLY A 92 1.08 10.92 8.18
N PHE A 93 0.99 12.13 7.63
CA PHE A 93 1.87 13.24 7.96
C PHE A 93 1.81 13.60 9.44
N ARG A 94 0.61 13.73 10.02
CA ARG A 94 0.44 14.01 11.45
C ARG A 94 1.08 12.92 12.31
N ALA A 95 0.81 11.66 11.98
CA ALA A 95 1.39 10.52 12.70
C ALA A 95 2.92 10.52 12.62
N GLY A 96 3.47 10.70 11.41
CA GLY A 96 4.93 10.76 11.21
C GLY A 96 5.58 11.93 11.92
N TYR A 97 4.95 13.11 11.90
CA TYR A 97 5.45 14.29 12.60
C TYR A 97 5.46 14.05 14.11
N ALA A 98 4.36 13.57 14.71
CA ALA A 98 4.30 13.27 16.13
C ALA A 98 5.39 12.27 16.55
N SER A 99 5.55 11.16 15.80
CA SER A 99 6.60 10.18 16.10
C SER A 99 8.02 10.73 15.91
N GLY A 100 8.24 11.61 14.93
CA GLY A 100 9.54 12.25 14.74
C GLY A 100 9.82 13.30 15.80
N PHE A 101 8.79 13.96 16.31
CA PHE A 101 8.91 14.96 17.36
C PHE A 101 9.29 14.29 18.67
N GLU A 102 8.60 13.21 19.05
CA GLU A 102 8.93 12.40 20.23
C GLU A 102 10.37 11.88 20.20
N GLU A 103 10.88 11.50 19.03
CA GLU A 103 12.25 10.95 18.88
C GLU A 103 13.35 12.02 18.92
N TYR A 104 13.09 13.23 18.38
CA TYR A 104 14.14 14.21 18.12
C TYR A 104 14.02 15.51 18.93
N CYS A 105 12.85 15.79 19.49
CA CYS A 105 12.53 17.08 20.10
C CYS A 105 12.10 17.00 21.58
N ASP A 106 11.58 15.85 22.01
CA ASP A 106 11.30 15.51 23.43
C ASP A 106 12.50 14.80 24.07
#